data_AF-A0A7Y9ZMF6-F1
#
_entry.id   AF-A0A7Y9ZMF6-F1
#
_cell.length_a   1.000
_cell.length_b   1.000
_cell.length_c   1.000
_cell.angle_alpha   90.00
_cell.angle_beta   90.00
_cell.angle_gamma   90.00
#
_symmetry.space_group_name_H-M   'P 1'
#
loop_
_entity.id
_entity.type
_entity.pdbx_description
1 polymer ?
#
loop_
_entity_poly.entity_id
_entity_poly.type
_entity_poly.pdbx_seq_one_letter_code
_entity_poly.pdbx_strand_id
1 'polypeptide(L)'
;MMTLPEARTLARQLADAANGADAAAWAAGLAALARLDGRAWLLLDQGARAFTYTDGTPISGVRGWTDAPLGESSGFVAAVTSLHVDGRFRERAVRALGAVPSAVAAPALAVRLMDHVPQVRDQAWEAIRQHIRVETAEEVMDVLLAGADRLQGGAALDKVWAALIGEVPARVLVSQLAHSERRRVRRWAFQYGHKYDLFATEQLVLAAQADSDQWIRSACAEWLMHAPDPAVLAALLDARSVEARIVALTRVPDASLGDDTLRNLLLDRAPRVREQARWRARRRDWDVAGFYRRALANTDASPRVVAACLDGLSSTGDAQDLEAVTRRLQHPNGRVRAAAVVAVETCAAPTDAVELLTPALVDPSARVSSAAARALGRLGAPSTVAEPAWASGLPSSRRAGWRLARAAGGWHRVEADLRAAADEDPHLAGLGRAGLRNWLDVSAAITWDRLSEVQRARLASWLDRAGLDREQQRVLAFHAGINIAKDESERSTGEHGPAPVPPMRGRWFRRFRRT
;
A
#
# COMPACT_ATOMS: atom_id res chain seq x y z
N MET A 1 -16.85 -8.17 2.41
CA MET A 1 -16.29 -9.45 1.91
C MET A 1 -16.65 -10.52 2.91
N MET A 2 -17.18 -11.66 2.46
CA MET A 2 -17.57 -12.78 3.31
C MET A 2 -16.35 -13.41 4.01
N THR A 3 -16.53 -13.80 5.27
CA THR A 3 -15.55 -14.51 6.11
C THR A 3 -15.85 -16.01 6.13
N LEU A 4 -14.90 -16.84 6.58
CA LEU A 4 -15.12 -18.29 6.68
C LEU A 4 -16.26 -18.68 7.66
N PRO A 5 -16.41 -18.04 8.84
CA PRO A 5 -17.57 -18.29 9.71
C PRO A 5 -18.91 -17.94 9.04
N GLU A 6 -19.02 -16.80 8.37
CA GLU A 6 -20.23 -16.41 7.63
C GLU A 6 -20.54 -17.42 6.51
N ALA A 7 -19.51 -17.84 5.77
CA ALA A 7 -19.63 -18.85 4.72
C ALA A 7 -20.14 -20.20 5.26
N ARG A 8 -19.71 -20.58 6.47
CA ARG A 8 -20.15 -21.79 7.16
C ARG A 8 -21.62 -21.70 7.60
N THR A 9 -22.03 -20.55 8.14
CA THR A 9 -23.43 -20.29 8.48
C THR A 9 -24.32 -20.36 7.24
N LEU A 10 -23.89 -19.73 6.14
CA LEU A 10 -24.60 -19.81 4.87
C LEU A 10 -24.70 -21.25 4.36
N ALA A 11 -23.61 -22.03 4.42
CA ALA A 11 -23.63 -23.45 4.01
C ALA A 11 -24.69 -24.27 4.77
N ARG A 12 -24.89 -23.99 6.07
CA ARG A 12 -25.91 -24.66 6.88
C ARG A 12 -27.32 -24.25 6.47
N GLN A 13 -27.57 -22.95 6.30
CA GLN A 13 -28.87 -22.45 5.84
C GLN A 13 -29.25 -23.03 4.47
N LEU A 14 -28.28 -23.12 3.55
CA LEU A 14 -28.47 -23.73 2.24
C LEU A 14 -28.76 -25.23 2.34
N ALA A 15 -28.06 -25.95 3.22
CA ALA A 15 -28.29 -27.36 3.48
C ALA A 15 -29.69 -27.62 4.06
N ASP A 16 -30.11 -26.83 5.04
CA ASP A 16 -31.45 -26.93 5.65
C ASP A 16 -32.55 -26.65 4.60
N ALA A 17 -32.35 -25.62 3.77
CA ALA A 17 -33.27 -25.30 2.67
C ALA A 17 -33.34 -26.42 1.63
N ALA A 18 -32.20 -27.03 1.27
CA ALA A 18 -32.15 -28.11 0.27
C ALA A 18 -32.80 -29.42 0.77
N ASN A 19 -32.89 -29.63 2.09
CA ASN A 19 -33.63 -30.74 2.68
C ASN A 19 -35.13 -30.51 2.75
N GLY A 20 -35.54 -29.25 2.92
CA GLY A 20 -36.94 -28.88 2.82
C GLY A 20 -37.42 -28.99 1.38
N ALA A 21 -38.67 -29.42 1.19
CA ALA A 21 -39.37 -29.30 -0.10
C ALA A 21 -40.09 -27.95 -0.21
N ASP A 22 -39.46 -26.87 0.28
CA ASP A 22 -40.03 -25.52 0.30
C ASP A 22 -39.46 -24.66 -0.84
N ALA A 23 -40.29 -24.39 -1.84
CA ALA A 23 -39.94 -23.58 -3.00
C ALA A 23 -39.50 -22.15 -2.63
N ALA A 24 -40.06 -21.57 -1.55
CA ALA A 24 -39.67 -20.22 -1.11
C ALA A 24 -38.25 -20.22 -0.52
N ALA A 25 -37.92 -21.25 0.27
CA ALA A 25 -36.57 -21.44 0.80
C ALA A 25 -35.55 -21.67 -0.32
N TRP A 26 -35.89 -22.44 -1.34
CA TRP A 26 -35.02 -22.66 -2.51
C TRP A 26 -34.79 -21.38 -3.29
N ALA A 27 -35.85 -20.59 -3.55
CA ALA A 27 -35.73 -19.30 -4.22
C ALA A 27 -34.84 -18.31 -3.44
N ALA A 28 -34.98 -18.25 -2.11
CA ALA A 28 -34.12 -17.45 -1.26
C ALA A 28 -32.65 -17.92 -1.29
N GLY A 29 -32.42 -19.24 -1.28
CA GLY A 29 -31.10 -19.83 -1.38
C GLY A 29 -30.42 -19.57 -2.72
N LEU A 30 -31.15 -19.69 -3.83
CA LEU A 30 -30.67 -19.31 -5.17
C LEU A 30 -30.27 -17.84 -5.22
N ALA A 31 -31.11 -16.95 -4.69
CA ALA A 31 -30.81 -15.53 -4.66
C ALA A 31 -29.56 -15.23 -3.82
N ALA A 32 -29.28 -15.99 -2.77
CA ALA A 32 -28.05 -15.89 -1.99
C ALA A 32 -26.83 -16.36 -2.80
N LEU A 33 -26.92 -17.53 -3.45
CA LEU A 33 -25.85 -18.09 -4.27
C LEU A 33 -25.51 -17.22 -5.49
N ALA A 34 -26.52 -16.65 -6.15
CA ALA A 34 -26.35 -15.80 -7.33
C ALA A 34 -25.63 -14.47 -7.02
N ARG A 35 -25.62 -14.02 -5.76
CA ARG A 35 -24.90 -12.82 -5.32
C ARG A 35 -23.45 -13.06 -4.95
N LEU A 36 -23.01 -14.32 -4.90
CA LEU A 36 -21.64 -14.64 -4.50
C LEU A 36 -20.64 -14.26 -5.59
N ASP A 37 -19.60 -13.52 -5.20
CA ASP A 37 -18.40 -13.38 -6.02
C ASP A 37 -17.57 -14.68 -5.98
N GLY A 38 -16.57 -14.76 -6.86
CA GLY A 38 -15.73 -15.94 -7.00
C GLY A 38 -15.00 -16.31 -5.70
N ARG A 39 -14.58 -15.33 -4.90
CA ARG A 39 -13.94 -15.62 -3.60
C ARG A 39 -14.96 -16.20 -2.61
N ALA A 40 -16.17 -15.66 -2.61
CA ALA A 40 -17.24 -16.09 -1.74
C ALA A 40 -17.69 -17.52 -2.07
N TRP A 41 -17.78 -17.89 -3.35
CA TRP A 41 -18.00 -19.28 -3.78
C TRP A 41 -16.96 -20.25 -3.21
N LEU A 42 -15.68 -19.87 -3.24
CA LEU A 42 -14.61 -20.72 -2.73
C LEU A 42 -14.57 -20.81 -1.21
N LEU A 43 -14.94 -19.72 -0.52
CA LEU A 43 -15.10 -19.73 0.94
C LEU A 43 -16.31 -20.55 1.36
N LEU A 44 -17.42 -20.48 0.63
CA LEU A 44 -18.59 -21.31 0.84
C LEU A 44 -18.24 -22.79 0.71
N ASP A 45 -17.52 -23.15 -0.36
CA ASP A 45 -17.03 -24.52 -0.59
C ASP A 45 -16.05 -25.02 0.49
N GLN A 46 -15.21 -24.14 1.01
CA GLN A 46 -14.35 -24.46 2.16
C GLN A 46 -15.17 -24.62 3.45
N GLY A 47 -16.07 -23.68 3.75
CA GLY A 47 -16.88 -23.65 4.96
C GLY A 47 -17.87 -24.81 5.04
N ALA A 48 -18.44 -25.22 3.90
CA ALA A 48 -19.32 -26.37 3.74
C ALA A 48 -18.65 -27.70 4.13
N ARG A 49 -17.34 -27.82 3.87
CA ARG A 49 -16.56 -29.06 4.07
C ARG A 49 -15.71 -29.05 5.33
N ALA A 50 -15.53 -27.89 5.97
CA ALA A 50 -14.81 -27.79 7.22
C ALA A 50 -15.55 -28.54 8.34
N PHE A 51 -14.84 -29.42 9.05
CA PHE A 51 -15.37 -30.09 10.23
C PHE A 51 -15.10 -29.25 11.49
N THR A 52 -16.07 -29.16 12.40
CA THR A 52 -15.85 -28.71 13.79
C THR A 52 -16.45 -29.73 14.74
N TYR A 53 -15.83 -29.90 15.92
CA TYR A 53 -16.37 -30.79 16.95
C TYR A 53 -17.75 -30.36 17.47
N THR A 54 -18.04 -29.05 17.45
CA THR A 54 -19.30 -28.48 17.92
C THR A 54 -20.46 -28.72 16.97
N ASP A 55 -20.23 -28.61 15.66
CA ASP A 55 -21.32 -28.51 14.69
C ASP A 55 -21.13 -29.41 13.45
N GLY A 56 -20.19 -30.34 13.50
CA GLY A 56 -19.87 -31.27 12.42
C GLY A 56 -19.43 -30.58 11.13
N THR A 57 -19.78 -31.16 9.99
CA THR A 57 -19.68 -30.48 8.68
C THR A 57 -21.08 -30.04 8.25
N PRO A 58 -21.30 -28.77 7.85
CA PRO A 58 -22.61 -28.25 7.52
C PRO A 58 -23.38 -29.09 6.52
N ILE A 59 -22.68 -29.62 5.51
CA ILE A 59 -23.31 -30.30 4.38
C ILE A 59 -23.33 -31.82 4.52
N SER A 60 -22.30 -32.45 5.12
CA SER A 60 -22.27 -33.92 5.21
C SER A 60 -23.14 -34.52 6.32
N GLY A 61 -23.58 -33.71 7.29
CA GLY A 61 -24.41 -34.15 8.42
C GLY A 61 -25.90 -34.28 8.11
N VAL A 62 -26.30 -34.00 6.88
CA VAL A 62 -27.68 -33.95 6.44
C VAL A 62 -28.25 -35.36 6.21
N ARG A 63 -29.27 -35.74 6.99
CA ARG A 63 -30.00 -37.02 6.82
C ARG A 63 -31.15 -36.84 5.82
N GLY A 64 -31.34 -37.78 4.89
CA GLY A 64 -32.45 -37.78 3.91
C GLY A 64 -32.12 -37.24 2.52
N TRP A 65 -30.86 -36.84 2.27
CA TRP A 65 -30.48 -36.21 1.00
C TRP A 65 -30.47 -37.15 -0.21
N THR A 66 -30.58 -38.45 0.00
CA THR A 66 -30.64 -39.45 -1.09
C THR A 66 -31.87 -39.30 -1.96
N ASP A 67 -32.94 -38.71 -1.42
CA ASP A 67 -34.26 -38.59 -2.07
C ASP A 67 -34.55 -37.17 -2.59
N ALA A 68 -33.65 -36.20 -2.37
CA ALA A 68 -33.84 -34.85 -2.88
C ALA A 68 -33.78 -34.84 -4.42
N PRO A 69 -34.66 -34.09 -5.10
CA PRO A 69 -34.70 -34.06 -6.56
C PRO A 69 -33.50 -33.27 -7.09
N LEU A 70 -32.34 -33.92 -7.25
CA LEU A 70 -31.16 -33.32 -7.88
C LEU A 70 -31.45 -32.73 -9.28
N GLY A 71 -32.47 -33.26 -9.96
CA GLY A 71 -32.94 -32.79 -11.26
C GLY A 71 -34.02 -31.69 -11.19
N GLU A 72 -34.23 -31.06 -10.04
CA GLU A 72 -35.12 -29.89 -9.97
C GLU A 72 -34.62 -28.76 -10.88
N SER A 73 -35.56 -28.02 -11.47
CA SER A 73 -35.31 -27.15 -12.63
C SER A 73 -34.53 -25.87 -12.32
N SER A 74 -34.34 -25.53 -11.05
CA SER A 74 -33.60 -24.33 -10.65
C SER A 74 -32.11 -24.58 -10.43
N GLY A 75 -31.70 -25.84 -10.26
CA GLY A 75 -30.32 -26.25 -9.99
C GLY A 75 -29.80 -25.88 -8.60
N PHE A 76 -30.66 -25.36 -7.71
CA PHE A 76 -30.36 -25.07 -6.32
C PHE A 76 -29.85 -26.29 -5.56
N VAL A 77 -30.62 -27.38 -5.57
CA VAL A 77 -30.29 -28.59 -4.81
C VAL A 77 -28.97 -29.16 -5.31
N ALA A 78 -28.80 -29.23 -6.62
CA ALA A 78 -27.56 -29.68 -7.24
C ALA A 78 -26.37 -28.76 -6.88
N ALA A 79 -26.54 -27.44 -6.84
CA ALA A 79 -25.49 -26.52 -6.42
C ALA A 79 -25.06 -26.76 -4.97
N VAL A 80 -26.02 -26.95 -4.05
CA VAL A 80 -25.73 -27.27 -2.64
C VAL A 80 -25.09 -28.65 -2.50
N THR A 81 -25.58 -29.68 -3.21
CA THR A 81 -24.98 -31.02 -3.20
C THR A 81 -23.57 -31.03 -3.76
N SER A 82 -23.26 -30.14 -4.71
CA SER A 82 -21.92 -30.00 -5.24
C SER A 82 -20.89 -29.61 -4.17
N LEU A 83 -21.30 -29.09 -3.01
CA LEU A 83 -20.42 -28.68 -1.90
C LEU A 83 -20.17 -29.80 -0.86
N HIS A 84 -20.69 -31.01 -1.09
CA HIS A 84 -20.54 -32.14 -0.16
C HIS A 84 -19.07 -32.57 0.03
N VAL A 85 -18.74 -33.11 1.20
CA VAL A 85 -17.39 -33.67 1.47
C VAL A 85 -17.08 -34.95 0.68
N ASP A 86 -18.09 -35.62 0.14
CA ASP A 86 -17.96 -36.91 -0.53
C ASP A 86 -17.96 -36.66 -2.03
N GLY A 87 -16.91 -37.13 -2.71
CA GLY A 87 -16.75 -36.99 -4.16
C GLY A 87 -17.90 -37.58 -4.97
N ARG A 88 -18.56 -38.64 -4.50
CA ARG A 88 -19.66 -39.28 -5.24
C ARG A 88 -20.90 -38.39 -5.33
N PHE A 89 -21.24 -37.70 -4.24
CA PHE A 89 -22.34 -36.73 -4.23
C PHE A 89 -22.01 -35.54 -5.13
N ARG A 90 -20.76 -35.05 -5.08
CA ARG A 90 -20.30 -33.96 -5.94
C ARG A 90 -20.34 -34.34 -7.42
N GLU A 91 -19.91 -35.55 -7.78
CA GLU A 91 -19.95 -36.04 -9.16
C GLU A 91 -21.40 -36.10 -9.69
N ARG A 92 -22.34 -36.65 -8.90
CA ARG A 92 -23.77 -36.68 -9.25
C ARG A 92 -24.36 -35.28 -9.39
N ALA A 93 -24.02 -34.39 -8.47
CA ALA A 93 -24.48 -33.00 -8.47
C ALA A 93 -23.99 -32.23 -9.70
N VAL A 94 -22.71 -32.39 -10.06
CA VAL A 94 -22.12 -31.79 -11.24
C VAL A 94 -22.81 -32.24 -12.53
N ARG A 95 -23.16 -33.54 -12.63
CA ARG A 95 -23.93 -34.06 -13.77
C ARG A 95 -25.31 -33.42 -13.86
N ALA A 96 -25.99 -33.25 -12.73
CA ALA A 96 -27.29 -32.58 -12.68
C ALA A 96 -27.20 -31.09 -13.04
N LEU A 97 -26.19 -30.38 -12.53
CA LEU A 97 -25.93 -28.98 -12.89
C LEU A 97 -25.70 -28.78 -14.39
N GLY A 98 -25.04 -29.73 -15.06
CA GLY A 98 -24.84 -29.68 -16.51
C GLY A 98 -26.12 -29.78 -17.34
N ALA A 99 -27.22 -30.30 -16.76
CA ALA A 99 -28.50 -30.47 -17.45
C ALA A 99 -29.48 -29.30 -17.21
N VAL A 100 -29.15 -28.36 -16.33
CA VAL A 100 -30.08 -27.30 -15.89
C VAL A 100 -29.56 -25.91 -16.27
N PRO A 101 -30.33 -25.09 -17.01
CA PRO A 101 -29.97 -23.71 -17.29
C PRO A 101 -30.19 -22.86 -16.02
N SER A 102 -29.13 -22.66 -15.23
CA SER A 102 -29.22 -21.94 -13.95
C SER A 102 -28.06 -20.97 -13.75
N ALA A 103 -28.36 -19.79 -13.21
CA ALA A 103 -27.37 -18.74 -12.89
C ALA A 103 -26.31 -19.20 -11.87
N VAL A 104 -26.62 -20.21 -11.04
CA VAL A 104 -25.69 -20.75 -10.05
C VAL A 104 -24.89 -21.95 -10.57
N ALA A 105 -25.29 -22.53 -11.70
CA ALA A 105 -24.65 -23.73 -12.25
C ALA A 105 -23.22 -23.44 -12.72
N ALA A 106 -23.02 -22.38 -13.51
CA ALA A 106 -21.70 -22.06 -14.05
C ALA A 106 -20.66 -21.77 -12.94
N PRO A 107 -20.92 -20.91 -11.93
CA PRO A 107 -20.03 -20.75 -10.79
C PRO A 107 -19.76 -22.05 -10.03
N ALA A 108 -20.80 -22.84 -9.72
CA ALA A 108 -20.65 -24.10 -8.98
C ALA A 108 -19.78 -25.11 -9.75
N LEU A 109 -20.02 -25.27 -11.05
CA LEU A 109 -19.18 -26.09 -11.94
C LEU A 109 -17.74 -25.57 -11.98
N ALA A 110 -17.52 -24.25 -12.02
CA ALA A 110 -16.19 -23.65 -11.98
C ALA A 110 -15.42 -23.97 -10.69
N VAL A 111 -16.09 -24.00 -9.53
CA VAL A 111 -15.48 -24.49 -8.28
C VAL A 111 -15.06 -25.96 -8.42
N ARG A 112 -15.85 -26.78 -9.11
CA ARG A 112 -15.59 -28.22 -9.31
C ARG A 112 -14.54 -28.54 -10.39
N LEU A 113 -14.21 -27.60 -11.26
CA LEU A 113 -13.00 -27.72 -12.10
C LEU A 113 -11.71 -27.75 -11.28
N MET A 114 -11.73 -27.19 -10.06
CA MET A 114 -10.60 -27.17 -9.13
C MET A 114 -10.66 -28.27 -8.06
N ASP A 115 -11.52 -29.28 -8.23
CA ASP A 115 -11.70 -30.35 -7.25
C ASP A 115 -10.41 -31.17 -7.04
N HIS A 116 -10.21 -31.75 -5.86
CA HIS A 116 -9.10 -32.68 -5.66
C HIS A 116 -9.36 -34.05 -6.30
N VAL A 117 -10.63 -34.44 -6.46
CA VAL A 117 -11.03 -35.72 -7.06
C VAL A 117 -11.06 -35.60 -8.60
N PRO A 118 -10.25 -36.37 -9.34
CA PRO A 118 -10.22 -36.32 -10.81
C PRO A 118 -11.58 -36.55 -11.47
N GLN A 119 -12.33 -37.56 -11.01
CA GLN A 119 -13.64 -37.90 -11.56
C GLN A 119 -14.63 -36.73 -11.48
N VAL A 120 -14.57 -35.94 -10.39
CA VAL A 120 -15.42 -34.74 -10.24
C VAL A 120 -14.97 -33.64 -11.20
N ARG A 121 -13.66 -33.42 -11.36
CA ARG A 121 -13.14 -32.42 -12.30
C ARG A 121 -13.49 -32.75 -13.75
N ASP A 122 -13.32 -34.02 -14.14
CA ASP A 122 -13.59 -34.48 -15.50
C ASP A 122 -15.08 -34.35 -15.81
N GLN A 123 -15.95 -34.77 -14.88
CA GLN A 123 -17.40 -34.58 -15.02
C GLN A 123 -17.80 -33.10 -15.03
N ALA A 124 -17.10 -32.23 -14.29
CA ALA A 124 -17.34 -30.79 -14.26
C ALA A 124 -16.94 -30.13 -15.57
N TRP A 125 -15.85 -30.60 -16.18
CA TRP A 125 -15.47 -30.18 -17.52
C TRP A 125 -16.52 -30.58 -18.56
N GLU A 126 -16.97 -31.84 -18.53
CA GLU A 126 -18.00 -32.32 -19.46
C GLU A 126 -19.31 -31.55 -19.32
N ALA A 127 -19.70 -31.20 -18.09
CA ALA A 127 -20.89 -30.39 -17.84
C ALA A 127 -20.72 -28.95 -18.33
N ILE A 128 -19.61 -28.28 -17.99
CA ILE A 128 -19.46 -26.86 -18.29
C ILE A 128 -19.15 -26.58 -19.76
N ARG A 129 -18.40 -27.46 -20.46
CA ARG A 129 -17.94 -27.21 -21.84
C ARG A 129 -19.08 -27.00 -22.84
N GLN A 130 -20.25 -27.57 -22.58
CA GLN A 130 -21.45 -27.39 -23.40
C GLN A 130 -22.12 -26.01 -23.20
N HIS A 131 -21.74 -25.32 -22.13
CA HIS A 131 -22.30 -24.04 -21.68
C HIS A 131 -21.26 -22.92 -21.60
N ILE A 132 -20.02 -23.17 -22.04
CA ILE A 132 -18.99 -22.14 -22.17
C ILE A 132 -19.43 -21.21 -23.31
N ARG A 133 -19.89 -20.01 -22.93
CA ARG A 133 -20.36 -18.99 -23.84
C ARG A 133 -19.93 -17.63 -23.34
N VAL A 134 -20.12 -16.62 -24.17
CA VAL A 134 -19.84 -15.22 -23.86
C VAL A 134 -20.61 -14.76 -22.62
N GLU A 135 -21.85 -15.21 -22.45
CA GLU A 135 -22.75 -14.80 -21.38
C GLU A 135 -22.38 -15.41 -20.02
N THR A 136 -21.68 -16.53 -19.99
CA THR A 136 -21.28 -17.24 -18.75
C THR A 136 -19.80 -17.05 -18.41
N ALA A 137 -19.04 -16.41 -19.31
CA ALA A 137 -17.59 -16.25 -19.16
C ALA A 137 -17.24 -15.48 -17.89
N GLU A 138 -17.98 -14.43 -17.55
CA GLU A 138 -17.64 -13.57 -16.41
C GLU A 138 -17.74 -14.31 -15.07
N GLU A 139 -18.84 -15.04 -14.85
CA GLU A 139 -19.10 -15.84 -13.65
C GLU A 139 -18.04 -16.93 -13.46
N VAL A 140 -17.72 -17.64 -14.54
CA VAL A 140 -16.75 -18.74 -14.51
C VAL A 140 -15.35 -18.20 -14.27
N MET A 141 -14.96 -17.16 -15.00
CA MET A 141 -13.65 -16.53 -14.86
C MET A 141 -13.47 -15.93 -13.46
N ASP A 142 -14.49 -15.33 -12.85
CA ASP A 142 -14.34 -14.78 -11.49
C ASP A 142 -13.99 -15.86 -10.46
N VAL A 143 -14.65 -17.02 -10.51
CA VAL A 143 -14.36 -18.16 -9.62
C VAL A 143 -12.96 -18.71 -9.88
N LEU A 144 -12.59 -18.93 -11.14
CA LEU A 144 -11.29 -19.51 -11.50
C LEU A 144 -10.13 -18.55 -11.18
N LEU A 145 -10.28 -17.25 -11.48
CA LEU A 145 -9.30 -16.24 -11.12
C LEU A 145 -9.17 -16.11 -9.59
N ALA A 146 -10.26 -16.26 -8.85
CA ALA A 146 -10.22 -16.27 -7.39
C ALA A 146 -9.48 -17.48 -6.81
N GLY A 147 -9.41 -18.57 -7.58
CA GLY A 147 -8.77 -19.82 -7.21
C GLY A 147 -7.49 -20.14 -7.96
N ALA A 148 -6.95 -19.23 -8.77
CA ALA A 148 -5.84 -19.49 -9.69
C ALA A 148 -4.61 -20.08 -9.00
N ASP A 149 -4.31 -19.64 -7.77
CA ASP A 149 -3.16 -20.11 -6.98
C ASP A 149 -3.40 -21.45 -6.26
N ARG A 150 -4.59 -22.07 -6.39
CA ARG A 150 -4.84 -23.41 -5.86
C ARG A 150 -4.21 -24.47 -6.76
N LEU A 151 -3.96 -25.66 -6.21
CA LEU A 151 -3.29 -26.79 -6.88
C LEU A 151 -3.83 -27.12 -8.29
N GLN A 152 -5.11 -26.86 -8.57
CA GLN A 152 -5.75 -27.09 -9.87
C GLN A 152 -6.29 -25.80 -10.53
N GLY A 153 -6.09 -24.64 -9.90
CA GLY A 153 -6.67 -23.37 -10.29
C GLY A 153 -6.17 -22.86 -11.64
N GLY A 154 -4.86 -22.71 -11.77
CA GLY A 154 -4.23 -22.24 -13.01
C GLY A 154 -4.57 -23.12 -14.21
N ALA A 155 -4.47 -24.45 -14.07
CA ALA A 155 -4.80 -25.38 -15.13
C ALA A 155 -6.29 -25.32 -15.54
N ALA A 156 -7.21 -25.18 -14.58
CA ALA A 156 -8.63 -25.01 -14.86
C ALA A 156 -8.92 -23.68 -15.58
N LEU A 157 -8.28 -22.59 -15.15
CA LEU A 157 -8.37 -21.28 -15.78
C LEU A 157 -7.89 -21.33 -17.23
N ASP A 158 -6.70 -21.89 -17.48
CA ASP A 158 -6.14 -21.99 -18.83
C ASP A 158 -7.03 -22.85 -19.73
N LYS A 159 -7.56 -23.96 -19.22
CA LYS A 159 -8.45 -24.86 -19.97
C LYS A 159 -9.76 -24.19 -20.37
N VAL A 160 -10.40 -23.48 -19.43
CA VAL A 160 -11.64 -22.74 -19.71
C VAL A 160 -11.39 -21.58 -20.66
N TRP A 161 -10.31 -20.82 -20.43
CA TRP A 161 -9.97 -19.71 -21.30
C TRP A 161 -9.68 -20.18 -22.73
N ALA A 162 -8.96 -21.29 -22.90
CA ALA A 162 -8.70 -21.89 -24.21
C ALA A 162 -10.00 -22.29 -24.93
N ALA A 163 -10.98 -22.85 -24.22
CA ALA A 163 -12.28 -23.16 -24.82
C ALA A 163 -13.08 -21.89 -25.19
N LEU A 164 -13.10 -20.88 -24.32
CA LEU A 164 -13.77 -19.61 -24.60
C LEU A 164 -13.23 -18.96 -25.88
N ILE A 165 -11.91 -18.87 -26.03
CA ILE A 165 -11.30 -18.25 -27.23
C ILE A 165 -11.35 -19.13 -28.48
N GLY A 166 -11.69 -20.41 -28.34
CA GLY A 166 -11.97 -21.31 -29.46
C GLY A 166 -13.33 -21.04 -30.10
N GLU A 167 -14.31 -20.61 -29.30
CA GLU A 167 -15.67 -20.30 -29.77
C GLU A 167 -15.84 -18.84 -30.20
N VAL A 168 -15.19 -17.91 -29.48
CA VAL A 168 -15.38 -16.47 -29.65
C VAL A 168 -14.02 -15.78 -29.77
N PRO A 169 -13.82 -14.82 -30.70
CA PRO A 169 -12.55 -14.13 -30.82
C PRO A 169 -12.10 -13.51 -29.49
N ALA A 170 -10.84 -13.76 -29.10
CA ALA A 170 -10.30 -13.30 -27.82
C ALA A 170 -10.48 -11.79 -27.58
N ARG A 171 -10.39 -10.97 -28.64
CA ARG A 171 -10.64 -9.52 -28.58
C ARG A 171 -12.04 -9.18 -28.07
N VAL A 172 -13.06 -9.91 -28.52
CA VAL A 172 -14.46 -9.68 -28.12
C VAL A 172 -14.65 -10.02 -26.65
N LEU A 173 -14.17 -11.20 -26.23
CA LEU A 173 -14.25 -11.64 -24.83
C LEU A 173 -13.50 -10.69 -23.89
N VAL A 174 -12.26 -10.32 -24.23
CA VAL A 174 -11.47 -9.39 -23.43
C VAL A 174 -12.16 -8.02 -23.33
N SER A 175 -12.69 -7.51 -24.43
CA SER A 175 -13.43 -6.23 -24.44
C SER A 175 -14.65 -6.30 -23.51
N GLN A 176 -15.40 -7.40 -23.51
CA GLN A 176 -16.53 -7.56 -22.60
C GLN A 176 -16.08 -7.68 -21.14
N LEU A 177 -15.12 -8.54 -20.84
CA LEU A 177 -14.63 -8.75 -19.47
C LEU A 177 -13.96 -7.50 -18.90
N ALA A 178 -13.44 -6.60 -19.75
CA ALA A 178 -12.92 -5.29 -19.34
C ALA A 178 -14.01 -4.32 -18.85
N HIS A 179 -15.30 -4.59 -19.11
CA HIS A 179 -16.44 -3.85 -18.57
C HIS A 179 -17.09 -4.54 -17.36
N SER A 180 -16.58 -5.70 -16.93
CA SER A 180 -17.09 -6.42 -15.77
C SER A 180 -17.05 -5.55 -14.52
N GLU A 181 -18.12 -5.56 -13.71
CA GLU A 181 -18.13 -4.93 -12.37
C GLU A 181 -17.17 -5.65 -11.40
N ARG A 182 -16.89 -6.94 -11.66
CA ARG A 182 -16.01 -7.77 -10.86
C ARG A 182 -14.56 -7.37 -11.10
N ARG A 183 -14.01 -6.61 -10.14
CA ARG A 183 -12.65 -6.06 -10.17
C ARG A 183 -11.57 -7.06 -10.60
N ARG A 184 -11.63 -8.33 -10.16
CA ARG A 184 -10.62 -9.34 -10.50
C ARG A 184 -10.66 -9.70 -11.98
N VAL A 185 -11.86 -9.93 -12.51
CA VAL A 185 -12.09 -10.22 -13.93
C VAL A 185 -11.66 -9.04 -14.78
N ARG A 186 -12.12 -7.83 -14.42
CA ARG A 186 -11.76 -6.61 -15.14
C ARG A 186 -10.25 -6.40 -15.22
N ARG A 187 -9.53 -6.52 -14.10
CA ARG A 187 -8.06 -6.42 -14.08
C ARG A 187 -7.39 -7.47 -14.95
N TRP A 188 -7.84 -8.72 -14.85
CA TRP A 188 -7.29 -9.80 -15.65
C TRP A 188 -7.51 -9.54 -17.15
N ALA A 189 -8.68 -9.06 -17.55
CA ALA A 189 -8.98 -8.71 -18.94
C ALA A 189 -8.04 -7.62 -19.45
N PHE A 190 -7.80 -6.56 -18.67
CA PHE A 190 -6.82 -5.52 -19.01
C PHE A 190 -5.40 -6.09 -19.16
N GLN A 191 -4.95 -6.94 -18.22
CA GLN A 191 -3.63 -7.56 -18.26
C GLN A 191 -3.46 -8.48 -19.48
N TYR A 192 -4.43 -9.36 -19.71
CA TYR A 192 -4.42 -10.28 -20.83
C TYR A 192 -4.47 -9.52 -22.15
N GLY A 193 -5.38 -8.55 -22.27
CA GLY A 193 -5.52 -7.75 -23.48
C GLY A 193 -4.29 -6.92 -23.80
N HIS A 194 -3.60 -6.36 -22.80
CA HIS A 194 -2.32 -5.69 -23.03
C HIS A 194 -1.23 -6.68 -23.47
N LYS A 195 -1.09 -7.83 -22.79
CA LYS A 195 -0.08 -8.85 -23.10
C LYS A 195 -0.17 -9.36 -24.55
N TYR A 196 -1.37 -9.44 -25.11
CA TYR A 196 -1.64 -9.98 -26.45
C TYR A 196 -2.12 -8.93 -27.45
N ASP A 197 -1.92 -7.63 -27.16
CA ASP A 197 -2.24 -6.50 -28.05
C ASP A 197 -3.70 -6.47 -28.57
N LEU A 198 -4.64 -6.73 -27.65
CA LEU A 198 -6.08 -6.83 -27.95
C LEU A 198 -6.85 -5.53 -27.70
N PHE A 199 -6.22 -4.49 -27.19
CA PHE A 199 -6.83 -3.17 -27.01
C PHE A 199 -6.31 -2.17 -28.04
N ALA A 200 -7.22 -1.35 -28.58
CA ALA A 200 -6.83 -0.15 -29.28
C ALA A 200 -6.25 0.89 -28.31
N THR A 201 -5.42 1.81 -28.81
CA THR A 201 -4.79 2.87 -27.99
C THR A 201 -5.86 3.72 -27.28
N GLU A 202 -6.95 4.01 -27.97
CA GLU A 202 -8.07 4.82 -27.48
C GLU A 202 -8.76 4.17 -26.28
N GLN A 203 -8.90 2.83 -26.30
CA GLN A 203 -9.50 2.08 -25.19
C GLN A 203 -8.62 2.17 -23.93
N LEU A 204 -7.30 2.03 -24.10
CA LEU A 204 -6.36 2.19 -22.99
C LEU A 204 -6.35 3.63 -22.46
N VAL A 205 -6.48 4.63 -23.33
CA VAL A 205 -6.56 6.05 -22.94
C VAL A 205 -7.83 6.32 -22.11
N LEU A 206 -8.99 5.84 -22.56
CA LEU A 206 -10.24 5.94 -21.81
C LEU A 206 -10.13 5.28 -20.43
N ALA A 207 -9.55 4.08 -20.36
CA ALA A 207 -9.33 3.38 -19.10
C ALA A 207 -8.35 4.12 -18.17
N ALA A 208 -7.23 4.62 -18.70
CA ALA A 208 -6.25 5.42 -17.96
C ALA A 208 -6.86 6.71 -17.37
N GLN A 209 -7.79 7.33 -18.11
CA GLN A 209 -8.44 8.57 -17.71
C GLN A 209 -9.49 8.35 -16.61
N ALA A 210 -10.36 7.34 -16.77
CA ALA A 210 -11.65 7.30 -16.08
C ALA A 210 -11.99 5.99 -15.36
N ASP A 211 -11.26 4.88 -15.53
CA ASP A 211 -11.61 3.61 -14.89
C ASP A 211 -11.76 3.77 -13.36
N SER A 212 -12.72 3.08 -12.75
CA SER A 212 -12.98 3.17 -11.31
C SER A 212 -11.82 2.62 -10.47
N ASP A 213 -11.11 1.61 -10.98
CA ASP A 213 -9.96 0.99 -10.32
C ASP A 213 -8.66 1.78 -10.58
N GLN A 214 -8.06 2.28 -9.50
CA GLN A 214 -6.79 3.00 -9.55
C GLN A 214 -5.67 2.20 -10.23
N TRP A 215 -5.63 0.88 -10.03
CA TRP A 215 -4.60 0.05 -10.64
C TRP A 215 -4.76 -0.02 -12.16
N ILE A 216 -5.99 -0.13 -12.67
CA ILE A 216 -6.25 -0.15 -14.11
C ILE A 216 -5.83 1.20 -14.71
N ARG A 217 -6.19 2.31 -14.06
CA ARG A 217 -5.77 3.64 -14.51
C ARG A 217 -4.25 3.76 -14.64
N SER A 218 -3.52 3.37 -13.59
CA SER A 218 -2.05 3.46 -13.57
C SER A 218 -1.39 2.46 -14.52
N ALA A 219 -1.91 1.24 -14.65
CA ALA A 219 -1.39 0.23 -15.57
C ALA A 219 -1.57 0.65 -17.03
N CYS A 220 -2.77 1.11 -17.41
CA CYS A 220 -3.02 1.60 -18.76
C CYS A 220 -2.15 2.81 -19.10
N ALA A 221 -1.97 3.75 -18.16
CA ALA A 221 -1.05 4.86 -18.33
C ALA A 221 0.39 4.39 -18.61
N GLU A 222 0.88 3.42 -17.83
CA GLU A 222 2.22 2.86 -18.02
C GLU A 222 2.37 2.18 -19.39
N TRP A 223 1.40 1.37 -19.81
CA TRP A 223 1.41 0.72 -21.12
C TRP A 223 1.39 1.72 -22.28
N LEU A 224 0.71 2.85 -22.11
CA LEU A 224 0.65 3.94 -23.07
C LEU A 224 1.95 4.76 -23.19
N MET A 225 2.95 4.52 -22.34
CA MET A 225 4.26 5.15 -22.45
C MET A 225 4.88 4.96 -23.84
N HIS A 226 4.61 3.80 -24.45
CA HIS A 226 5.09 3.41 -25.78
C HIS A 226 4.00 3.50 -26.87
N ALA A 227 2.93 4.27 -26.65
CA ALA A 227 1.89 4.46 -27.65
C ALA A 227 2.47 4.95 -28.99
N PRO A 228 2.05 4.37 -30.15
CA PRO A 228 2.56 4.75 -31.47
C PRO A 228 2.29 6.20 -31.84
N ASP A 229 1.08 6.70 -31.52
CA ASP A 229 0.71 8.11 -31.68
C ASP A 229 0.67 8.80 -30.30
N PRO A 230 1.67 9.62 -29.96
CA PRO A 230 1.71 10.34 -28.71
C PRO A 230 0.67 11.46 -28.61
N ALA A 231 0.06 11.91 -29.71
CA ALA A 231 -0.93 12.99 -29.68
C ALA A 231 -2.21 12.58 -28.93
N VAL A 232 -2.62 11.31 -29.04
CA VAL A 232 -3.79 10.75 -28.33
C VAL A 232 -3.64 10.88 -26.80
N LEU A 233 -2.40 10.90 -26.30
CA LEU A 233 -2.13 11.02 -24.86
C LEU A 233 -2.47 12.41 -24.30
N ALA A 234 -2.80 13.41 -25.14
CA ALA A 234 -3.25 14.71 -24.67
C ALA A 234 -4.50 14.62 -23.77
N ALA A 235 -5.37 13.62 -24.01
CA ALA A 235 -6.53 13.33 -23.18
C ALA A 235 -6.18 12.97 -21.72
N LEU A 236 -4.93 12.55 -21.48
CA LEU A 236 -4.45 12.18 -20.15
C LEU A 236 -3.85 13.35 -19.36
N LEU A 237 -3.73 14.56 -19.92
CA LEU A 237 -3.18 15.73 -19.23
C LEU A 237 -4.05 16.19 -18.03
N ASP A 238 -5.34 15.86 -18.02
CA ASP A 238 -6.29 16.09 -16.91
C ASP A 238 -6.67 14.77 -16.19
N ALA A 239 -6.02 13.65 -16.50
CA ALA A 239 -6.41 12.38 -15.90
C ALA A 239 -6.31 12.42 -14.36
N ARG A 240 -7.18 11.67 -13.68
CA ARG A 240 -7.15 11.56 -12.21
C ARG A 240 -5.85 10.91 -11.72
N SER A 241 -5.29 9.97 -12.48
CA SER A 241 -4.02 9.30 -12.16
C SER A 241 -2.84 10.28 -12.29
N VAL A 242 -1.90 10.21 -11.35
CA VAL A 242 -0.65 10.98 -11.42
C VAL A 242 0.23 10.41 -12.54
N GLU A 243 0.29 9.08 -12.65
CA GLU A 243 1.05 8.35 -13.65
C GLU A 243 0.58 8.72 -15.07
N ALA A 244 -0.74 8.77 -15.30
CA ALA A 244 -1.32 9.19 -16.58
C ALA A 244 -0.90 10.60 -17.00
N ARG A 245 -0.97 11.59 -16.09
CA ARG A 245 -0.54 12.97 -16.38
C ARG A 245 0.96 13.05 -16.66
N ILE A 246 1.79 12.25 -15.96
CA ILE A 246 3.23 12.19 -16.20
C ILE A 246 3.54 11.59 -17.57
N VAL A 247 2.92 10.47 -17.93
CA VAL A 247 3.08 9.84 -19.24
C VAL A 247 2.69 10.81 -20.35
N ALA A 248 1.55 11.49 -20.20
CA ALA A 248 1.11 12.54 -21.11
C ALA A 248 2.15 13.65 -21.28
N LEU A 249 2.57 14.27 -20.17
CA LEU A 249 3.59 15.34 -20.20
C LEU A 249 4.94 14.89 -20.78
N THR A 250 5.25 13.60 -20.70
CA THR A 250 6.50 13.05 -21.22
C THR A 250 6.46 12.87 -22.73
N ARG A 251 5.31 12.48 -23.28
CA ARG A 251 5.19 11.98 -24.66
C ARG A 251 4.45 12.90 -25.61
N VAL A 252 3.49 13.68 -25.12
CA VAL A 252 2.66 14.54 -25.97
C VAL A 252 3.54 15.56 -26.74
N PRO A 253 3.37 15.70 -28.07
CA PRO A 253 4.10 16.68 -28.85
C PRO A 253 3.79 18.11 -28.40
N ASP A 254 4.71 19.05 -28.59
CA ASP A 254 4.47 20.43 -28.13
C ASP A 254 3.27 21.09 -28.80
N ALA A 255 3.00 20.76 -30.08
CA ALA A 255 1.83 21.22 -30.82
C ALA A 255 0.49 20.78 -30.19
N SER A 256 0.48 19.69 -29.43
CA SER A 256 -0.70 19.13 -28.76
C SER A 256 -0.78 19.46 -27.27
N LEU A 257 0.25 20.12 -26.72
CA LEU A 257 0.28 20.58 -25.33
C LEU A 257 0.13 22.10 -25.31
N GLY A 258 -1.12 22.55 -25.16
CA GLY A 258 -1.46 23.97 -25.08
C GLY A 258 -0.86 24.67 -23.86
N ASP A 259 -0.61 25.97 -24.00
CA ASP A 259 0.04 26.77 -22.96
C ASP A 259 -0.76 26.83 -21.66
N ASP A 260 -2.08 26.98 -21.74
CA ASP A 260 -2.93 27.02 -20.54
C ASP A 260 -2.92 25.68 -19.79
N THR A 261 -2.90 24.56 -20.53
CA THR A 261 -2.75 23.24 -19.93
C THR A 261 -1.40 23.12 -19.23
N LEU A 262 -0.31 23.59 -19.85
CA LEU A 262 1.01 23.56 -19.23
C LEU A 262 1.08 24.47 -17.98
N ARG A 263 0.47 25.66 -18.01
CA ARG A 263 0.33 26.55 -16.83
C ARG A 263 -0.42 25.87 -15.69
N ASN A 264 -1.51 25.16 -15.99
CA ASN A 264 -2.25 24.39 -15.00
C ASN A 264 -1.41 23.26 -14.41
N LEU A 265 -0.61 22.58 -15.22
CA LEU A 265 0.27 21.48 -14.80
C LEU A 265 1.49 21.97 -14.00
N LEU A 266 1.98 23.19 -14.23
CA LEU A 266 2.97 23.85 -13.37
C LEU A 266 2.42 24.09 -11.95
N LEU A 267 1.10 24.16 -11.80
CA LEU A 267 0.36 24.30 -10.55
C LEU A 267 -0.32 22.98 -10.13
N ASP A 268 0.07 21.83 -10.68
CA ASP A 268 -0.56 20.53 -10.38
C ASP A 268 -0.47 20.18 -8.88
N ARG A 269 -1.43 19.39 -8.42
CA ARG A 269 -1.48 18.88 -7.04
C ARG A 269 -0.30 17.98 -6.68
N ALA A 270 0.23 17.24 -7.65
CA ALA A 270 1.32 16.29 -7.47
C ALA A 270 2.69 16.94 -7.82
N PRO A 271 3.68 16.91 -6.90
CA PRO A 271 5.01 17.48 -7.15
C PRO A 271 5.70 16.92 -8.40
N ARG A 272 5.59 15.61 -8.66
CA ARG A 272 6.19 14.97 -9.84
C ARG A 272 5.62 15.49 -11.16
N VAL A 273 4.33 15.82 -11.20
CA VAL A 273 3.70 16.42 -12.39
C VAL A 273 4.22 17.84 -12.58
N ARG A 274 4.32 18.63 -11.51
CA ARG A 274 4.91 19.98 -11.58
C ARG A 274 6.35 19.95 -12.07
N GLU A 275 7.16 19.01 -11.58
CA GLU A 275 8.54 18.85 -12.02
C GLU A 275 8.65 18.56 -13.51
N GLN A 276 7.86 17.60 -14.01
CA GLN A 276 7.80 17.29 -15.44
C GLN A 276 7.28 18.49 -16.27
N ALA A 277 6.28 19.22 -15.76
CA ALA A 277 5.77 20.43 -16.39
C ALA A 277 6.83 21.54 -16.45
N ARG A 278 7.63 21.74 -15.40
CA ARG A 278 8.76 22.68 -15.39
C ARG A 278 9.81 22.29 -16.43
N TRP A 279 10.14 21.00 -16.54
CA TRP A 279 11.05 20.52 -17.57
C TRP A 279 10.53 20.84 -18.97
N ARG A 280 9.24 20.58 -19.24
CA ARG A 280 8.59 20.94 -20.52
C ARG A 280 8.61 22.44 -20.79
N ALA A 281 8.28 23.26 -19.79
CA ALA A 281 8.26 24.71 -19.91
C ALA A 281 9.65 25.27 -20.23
N ARG A 282 10.71 24.78 -19.57
CA ARG A 282 12.10 25.18 -19.87
C ARG A 282 12.53 24.82 -21.28
N ARG A 283 12.09 23.67 -21.82
CA ARG A 283 12.37 23.26 -23.21
C ARG A 283 11.70 24.18 -24.25
N ARG A 284 10.71 24.95 -23.83
CA ARG A 284 10.02 25.98 -24.63
C ARG A 284 10.50 27.40 -24.29
N ASP A 285 11.62 27.53 -23.59
CA ASP A 285 12.21 28.81 -23.17
C ASP A 285 11.27 29.69 -22.32
N TRP A 286 10.39 29.07 -21.52
CA TRP A 286 9.52 29.82 -20.62
C TRP A 286 10.29 30.37 -19.41
N ASP A 287 9.96 31.60 -19.04
CA ASP A 287 10.29 32.16 -17.72
C ASP A 287 9.41 31.50 -16.63
N VAL A 288 9.86 30.34 -16.16
CA VAL A 288 9.17 29.54 -15.15
C VAL A 288 9.16 30.24 -13.78
N ALA A 289 10.26 30.89 -13.39
CA ALA A 289 10.33 31.62 -12.13
C ALA A 289 9.35 32.80 -12.12
N GLY A 290 9.34 33.62 -13.18
CA GLY A 290 8.39 34.71 -13.32
C GLY A 290 6.94 34.25 -13.43
N PHE A 291 6.65 33.08 -14.00
CA PHE A 291 5.32 32.48 -13.91
C PHE A 291 4.90 32.27 -12.45
N TYR A 292 5.75 31.66 -11.62
CA TYR A 292 5.43 31.45 -10.21
C TYR A 292 5.37 32.77 -9.42
N ARG A 293 6.22 33.76 -9.72
CA ARG A 293 6.14 35.11 -9.13
C ARG A 293 4.79 35.77 -9.40
N ARG A 294 4.35 35.77 -10.67
CA ARG A 294 3.02 36.31 -11.07
C ARG A 294 1.88 35.57 -10.39
N ALA A 295 1.94 34.23 -10.34
CA ALA A 295 0.91 33.43 -9.69
C ALA A 295 0.89 33.61 -8.15
N LEU A 296 2.05 33.82 -7.52
CA LEU A 296 2.17 34.07 -6.08
C LEU A 296 1.70 35.48 -5.66
N ALA A 297 1.75 36.44 -6.59
CA ALA A 297 1.25 37.79 -6.41
C ALA A 297 -0.29 37.87 -6.43
N ASN A 298 -0.98 36.87 -6.97
CA ASN A 298 -2.44 36.80 -6.95
C ASN A 298 -2.94 36.54 -5.52
N THR A 299 -3.64 37.53 -4.95
CA THR A 299 -4.19 37.47 -3.58
C THR A 299 -5.34 36.49 -3.42
N ASP A 300 -6.05 36.16 -4.50
CA ASP A 300 -7.18 35.23 -4.50
C ASP A 300 -6.73 33.77 -4.74
N ALA A 301 -5.41 33.54 -4.85
CA ALA A 301 -4.87 32.21 -5.04
C ALA A 301 -5.17 31.30 -3.84
N SER A 302 -5.77 30.14 -4.11
CA SER A 302 -6.00 29.13 -3.07
C SER A 302 -4.69 28.72 -2.37
N PRO A 303 -4.72 28.28 -1.09
CA PRO A 303 -3.52 27.80 -0.39
C PRO A 303 -2.78 26.67 -1.12
N ARG A 304 -3.49 25.88 -1.94
CA ARG A 304 -2.90 24.85 -2.79
C ARG A 304 -2.00 25.45 -3.87
N VAL A 305 -2.47 26.50 -4.53
CA VAL A 305 -1.73 27.22 -5.57
C VAL A 305 -0.54 27.94 -4.96
N VAL A 306 -0.73 28.66 -3.84
CA VAL A 306 0.37 29.34 -3.13
C VAL A 306 1.49 28.35 -2.76
N ALA A 307 1.13 27.18 -2.20
CA ALA A 307 2.10 26.15 -1.88
C ALA A 307 2.80 25.56 -3.12
N ALA A 308 2.10 25.45 -4.26
CA ALA A 308 2.70 25.02 -5.53
C ALA A 308 3.67 26.07 -6.10
N CYS A 309 3.36 27.36 -5.97
CA CYS A 309 4.26 28.44 -6.37
C CYS A 309 5.53 28.45 -5.53
N LEU A 310 5.43 28.28 -4.20
CA LEU A 310 6.60 28.21 -3.31
C LEU A 310 7.50 27.01 -3.62
N ASP A 311 6.92 25.84 -3.90
CA ASP A 311 7.67 24.66 -4.40
C ASP A 311 8.30 24.90 -5.79
N GLY A 312 7.61 25.67 -6.63
CA GLY A 312 8.14 26.13 -7.91
C GLY A 312 9.38 27.00 -7.75
N LEU A 313 9.27 28.05 -6.92
CA LEU A 313 10.36 28.98 -6.63
C LEU A 313 11.52 28.31 -5.90
N SER A 314 11.28 27.33 -5.03
CA SER A 314 12.39 26.58 -4.42
C SER A 314 13.24 25.80 -5.44
N SER A 315 12.70 25.56 -6.64
CA SER A 315 13.37 24.83 -7.72
C SER A 315 13.83 25.72 -8.88
N THR A 316 13.39 26.99 -8.92
CA THR A 316 13.55 27.87 -10.10
C THR A 316 13.86 29.32 -9.76
N GLY A 317 13.55 29.76 -8.55
CA GLY A 317 13.76 31.11 -8.07
C GLY A 317 15.17 31.34 -7.58
N ASP A 318 15.37 32.54 -7.05
CA ASP A 318 16.66 33.07 -6.62
C ASP A 318 16.49 33.97 -5.37
N ALA A 319 17.56 34.66 -4.98
CA ALA A 319 17.55 35.53 -3.80
C ALA A 319 16.53 36.69 -3.86
N GLN A 320 16.07 37.10 -5.06
CA GLN A 320 15.06 38.14 -5.21
C GLN A 320 13.68 37.69 -4.68
N ASP A 321 13.45 36.39 -4.60
CA ASP A 321 12.19 35.82 -4.11
C ASP A 321 12.12 35.78 -2.58
N LEU A 322 13.22 36.04 -1.88
CA LEU A 322 13.35 35.85 -0.43
C LEU A 322 12.28 36.61 0.37
N GLU A 323 12.03 37.87 0.03
CA GLU A 323 11.03 38.70 0.75
C GLU A 323 9.62 38.11 0.60
N ALA A 324 9.23 37.79 -0.63
CA ALA A 324 7.92 37.22 -0.94
C ALA A 324 7.72 35.84 -0.28
N VAL A 325 8.77 35.01 -0.28
CA VAL A 325 8.78 33.69 0.35
C VAL A 325 8.70 33.80 1.87
N THR A 326 9.50 34.67 2.49
CA THR A 326 9.56 34.87 3.95
C THR A 326 8.21 35.30 4.51
N ARG A 327 7.49 36.18 3.80
CA ARG A 327 6.13 36.59 4.18
C ARG A 327 5.17 35.39 4.31
N ARG A 328 5.39 34.30 3.57
CA ARG A 328 4.54 33.10 3.61
C ARG A 328 4.84 32.17 4.78
N LEU A 329 5.90 32.41 5.56
CA LEU A 329 6.11 31.75 6.85
C LEU A 329 5.00 32.09 7.87
N GLN A 330 4.27 33.19 7.69
CA GLN A 330 3.16 33.61 8.57
C GLN A 330 1.78 33.31 7.99
N HIS A 331 1.69 32.50 6.93
CA HIS A 331 0.41 32.22 6.28
C HIS A 331 -0.52 31.38 7.19
N PRO A 332 -1.85 31.61 7.21
CA PRO A 332 -2.77 30.87 8.09
C PRO A 332 -2.78 29.36 7.83
N ASN A 333 -2.61 28.95 6.57
CA ASN A 333 -2.53 27.55 6.19
C ASN A 333 -1.13 26.94 6.41
N GLY A 334 -1.03 25.89 7.24
CA GLY A 334 0.24 25.21 7.54
C GLY A 334 0.91 24.51 6.35
N ARG A 335 0.18 24.16 5.29
CA ARG A 335 0.79 23.62 4.05
C ARG A 335 1.60 24.70 3.33
N VAL A 336 1.11 25.94 3.32
CA VAL A 336 1.81 27.09 2.73
C VAL A 336 3.05 27.41 3.56
N ARG A 337 2.94 27.48 4.89
CA ARG A 337 4.11 27.71 5.76
C ARG A 337 5.19 26.64 5.55
N ALA A 338 4.81 25.37 5.46
CA ALA A 338 5.77 24.29 5.22
C ALA A 338 6.45 24.38 3.84
N ALA A 339 5.73 24.85 2.81
CA ALA A 339 6.34 25.12 1.50
C ALA A 339 7.26 26.35 1.55
N ALA A 340 6.89 27.38 2.31
CA ALA A 340 7.71 28.56 2.53
C ALA A 340 9.02 28.21 3.22
N VAL A 341 9.01 27.30 4.20
CA VAL A 341 10.24 26.80 4.84
C VAL A 341 11.23 26.22 3.82
N VAL A 342 10.75 25.40 2.88
CA VAL A 342 11.59 24.79 1.84
C VAL A 342 12.08 25.84 0.83
N ALA A 343 11.25 26.84 0.53
CA ALA A 343 11.64 27.94 -0.35
C ALA A 343 12.66 28.88 0.31
N VAL A 344 12.56 29.17 1.61
CA VAL A 344 13.58 29.97 2.35
C VAL A 344 14.92 29.25 2.37
N GLU A 345 14.92 27.94 2.63
CA GLU A 345 16.14 27.11 2.63
C GLU A 345 16.93 27.23 1.31
N THR A 346 16.23 27.44 0.20
CA THR A 346 16.82 27.49 -1.15
C THR A 346 17.11 28.91 -1.62
N CYS A 347 16.31 29.90 -1.23
CA CYS A 347 16.43 31.29 -1.70
C CYS A 347 17.31 32.17 -0.79
N ALA A 348 17.42 31.84 0.50
CA ALA A 348 18.20 32.63 1.45
C ALA A 348 19.67 32.18 1.51
N ALA A 349 20.57 33.08 1.92
CA ALA A 349 21.91 32.68 2.33
C ALA A 349 21.81 31.73 3.54
N PRO A 350 22.73 30.75 3.70
CA PRO A 350 22.61 29.74 4.75
C PRO A 350 22.42 30.30 6.17
N THR A 351 23.16 31.36 6.53
CA THR A 351 23.03 32.02 7.84
C THR A 351 21.64 32.62 8.04
N ASP A 352 21.16 33.38 7.05
CA ASP A 352 19.83 34.01 7.08
C ASP A 352 18.72 32.95 7.12
N ALA A 353 18.88 31.85 6.38
CA ALA A 353 17.94 30.73 6.42
C ALA A 353 17.84 30.13 7.83
N VAL A 354 18.96 29.98 8.54
CA VAL A 354 18.95 29.47 9.91
C VAL A 354 18.15 30.41 10.82
N GLU A 355 18.38 31.71 10.76
CA GLU A 355 17.63 32.69 11.56
C GLU A 355 16.14 32.68 11.23
N LEU A 356 15.79 32.73 9.94
CA LEU A 356 14.40 32.78 9.48
C LEU A 356 13.61 31.50 9.78
N LEU A 357 14.25 30.33 9.76
CA LEU A 357 13.60 29.04 9.94
C LEU A 357 13.54 28.57 11.40
N THR A 358 14.37 29.13 12.28
CA THR A 358 14.39 28.77 13.71
C THR A 358 13.03 28.88 14.38
N PRO A 359 12.25 29.97 14.21
CA PRO A 359 10.91 30.09 14.78
C PRO A 359 9.92 29.00 14.31
N ALA A 360 10.12 28.44 13.12
CA ALA A 360 9.23 27.43 12.56
C ALA A 360 9.34 26.06 13.26
N LEU A 361 10.39 25.85 14.09
CA LEU A 361 10.53 24.64 14.90
C LEU A 361 9.44 24.48 15.97
N VAL A 362 8.83 25.58 16.42
CA VAL A 362 7.75 25.60 17.41
C VAL A 362 6.36 25.80 16.79
N ASP A 363 6.24 25.71 15.46
CA ASP A 363 4.97 25.88 14.75
C ASP A 363 3.93 24.83 15.21
N PRO A 364 2.66 25.23 15.42
CA PRO A 364 1.60 24.30 15.84
C PRO A 364 1.34 23.17 14.84
N SER A 365 1.66 23.38 13.55
CA SER A 365 1.58 22.36 12.54
C SER A 365 2.82 21.46 12.57
N ALA A 366 2.63 20.18 12.91
CA ALA A 366 3.68 19.16 12.84
C ALA A 366 4.35 19.06 11.46
N ARG A 367 3.65 19.45 10.38
CA ARG A 367 4.21 19.49 9.03
C ARG A 367 5.27 20.58 8.91
N VAL A 368 5.04 21.75 9.49
CA VAL A 368 5.92 22.92 9.42
C VAL A 368 7.15 22.70 10.29
N SER A 369 6.97 22.31 11.56
CA SER A 369 8.11 22.04 12.46
C SER A 369 9.00 20.90 11.96
N SER A 370 8.42 19.85 11.37
CA SER A 370 9.17 18.78 10.70
C SER A 370 9.90 19.25 9.43
N ALA A 371 9.33 20.20 8.68
CA ALA A 371 10.02 20.82 7.54
C ALA A 371 11.20 21.67 8.01
N ALA A 372 11.00 22.49 9.05
CA ALA A 372 12.02 23.35 9.63
C ALA A 372 13.21 22.56 10.16
N ALA A 373 12.96 21.51 10.96
CA ALA A 373 14.03 20.65 11.47
C ALA A 373 14.85 19.99 10.36
N ARG A 374 14.22 19.57 9.25
CA ARG A 374 14.94 18.98 8.12
C ARG A 374 15.76 20.02 7.37
N ALA A 375 15.21 21.21 7.15
CA ALA A 375 15.92 22.30 6.48
C ALA A 375 17.12 22.75 7.31
N LEU A 376 16.93 23.06 8.59
CA LEU A 376 17.98 23.43 9.52
C LEU A 376 19.06 22.34 9.64
N GLY A 377 18.67 21.06 9.64
CA GLY A 377 19.62 19.94 9.65
C GLY A 377 20.49 19.89 8.39
N ARG A 378 19.93 20.16 7.21
CA ARG A 378 20.71 20.24 5.95
C ARG A 378 21.59 21.47 5.87
N LEU A 379 21.15 22.57 6.47
CA LEU A 379 21.93 23.80 6.60
C LEU A 379 23.05 23.69 7.64
N GLY A 380 23.13 22.59 8.39
CA GLY A 380 24.13 22.41 9.44
C GLY A 380 23.90 23.32 10.65
N ALA A 381 22.65 23.70 10.93
CA ALA A 381 22.33 24.53 12.07
C ALA A 381 22.79 23.86 13.39
N PRO A 382 23.39 24.61 14.32
CA PRO A 382 23.82 24.08 15.61
C PRO A 382 22.67 23.43 16.39
N SER A 383 22.96 22.37 17.14
CA SER A 383 21.94 21.67 17.94
C SER A 383 21.25 22.57 18.98
N THR A 384 21.91 23.66 19.40
CA THR A 384 21.35 24.66 20.33
C THR A 384 20.13 25.39 19.75
N VAL A 385 20.00 25.46 18.42
CA VAL A 385 18.80 26.01 17.75
C VAL A 385 17.55 25.18 18.08
N ALA A 386 17.70 23.92 18.47
CA ALA A 386 16.59 23.04 18.84
C ALA A 386 16.00 23.32 20.23
N GLU A 387 16.67 24.10 21.10
CA GLU A 387 16.25 24.25 22.50
C GLU A 387 14.82 24.80 22.69
N PRO A 388 14.37 25.84 21.95
CA PRO A 388 12.98 26.28 22.04
C PRO A 388 11.97 25.20 21.63
N ALA A 389 12.34 24.34 20.67
CA ALA A 389 11.51 23.25 20.21
C ALA A 389 11.38 22.16 21.28
N TRP A 390 12.46 21.86 21.99
CA TRP A 390 12.46 20.94 23.12
C TRP A 390 11.69 21.46 24.33
N ALA A 391 11.74 22.77 24.60
CA ALA A 391 10.98 23.41 25.67
C ALA A 391 9.48 23.56 25.36
N SER A 392 9.06 23.24 24.14
CA SER A 392 7.67 23.37 23.72
C SER A 392 6.76 22.35 24.40
N GLY A 393 5.56 22.80 24.78
CA GLY A 393 4.47 21.90 25.21
C GLY A 393 3.89 21.04 24.08
N LEU A 394 4.30 21.26 22.83
CA LEU A 394 3.81 20.50 21.67
C LEU A 394 4.72 19.29 21.39
N PRO A 395 4.21 18.04 21.42
CA PRO A 395 4.99 16.85 21.09
C PRO A 395 5.58 16.88 19.68
N SER A 396 4.89 17.52 18.72
CA SER A 396 5.38 17.72 17.36
C SER A 396 6.64 18.58 17.28
N SER A 397 6.70 19.64 18.08
CA SER A 397 7.84 20.57 18.16
C SER A 397 9.02 19.92 18.86
N ARG A 398 8.80 19.19 19.96
CA ARG A 398 9.87 18.40 20.61
C ARG A 398 10.44 17.34 19.67
N ARG A 399 9.59 16.68 18.89
CA ARG A 399 10.03 15.74 17.84
C ARG A 399 10.84 16.44 16.72
N ALA A 400 10.52 17.69 16.39
CA ALA A 400 11.30 18.49 15.46
C ALA A 400 12.67 18.85 16.06
N GLY A 401 12.71 19.29 17.32
CA GLY A 401 13.93 19.53 18.07
C GLY A 401 14.84 18.30 18.15
N TRP A 402 14.25 17.13 18.45
CA TRP A 402 14.94 15.84 18.41
C TRP A 402 15.59 15.55 17.05
N ARG A 403 14.84 15.72 15.96
CA ARG A 403 15.38 15.49 14.60
C ARG A 403 16.52 16.43 14.27
N LEU A 404 16.41 17.71 14.61
CA LEU A 404 17.46 18.69 14.35
C LEU A 404 18.72 18.40 15.18
N ALA A 405 18.57 18.22 16.50
CA ALA A 405 19.70 17.93 17.39
C ALA A 405 20.44 16.64 16.98
N ARG A 406 19.72 15.67 16.43
CA ARG A 406 20.27 14.40 15.94
C ARG A 406 21.01 14.52 14.60
N ALA A 407 20.76 15.57 13.80
CA ALA A 407 21.26 15.69 12.44
C ALA A 407 22.80 15.78 12.36
N ALA A 408 23.44 16.35 13.39
CA ALA A 408 24.90 16.46 13.48
C ALA A 408 25.62 15.11 13.68
N GLY A 409 24.89 14.02 13.99
CA GLY A 409 25.49 12.69 14.18
C GLY A 409 26.31 12.57 15.47
N GLY A 410 27.20 11.57 15.52
CA GLY A 410 28.11 11.32 16.63
C GLY A 410 27.42 11.35 18.01
N TRP A 411 28.05 12.04 18.97
CA TRP A 411 27.50 12.21 20.32
C TRP A 411 26.25 13.09 20.38
N HIS A 412 26.04 14.00 19.42
CA HIS A 412 24.80 14.80 19.35
C HIS A 412 23.57 13.92 19.07
N ARG A 413 23.73 12.89 18.24
CA ARG A 413 22.68 11.88 18.04
C ARG A 413 22.36 11.15 19.34
N VAL A 414 23.38 10.72 20.10
CA VAL A 414 23.18 9.99 21.36
C VAL A 414 22.51 10.88 22.41
N GLU A 415 22.96 12.14 22.55
CA GLU A 415 22.35 13.12 23.45
C GLU A 415 20.87 13.37 23.10
N ALA A 416 20.57 13.57 21.80
CA ALA A 416 19.22 13.76 21.34
C ALA A 416 18.33 12.53 21.57
N ASP A 417 18.84 11.32 21.28
CA ASP A 417 18.10 10.07 21.48
C ASP A 417 17.87 9.78 22.99
N LEU A 418 18.81 10.12 23.87
CA LEU A 418 18.65 10.07 25.34
C LEU A 418 17.59 11.05 25.85
N ARG A 419 17.65 12.32 25.42
CA ARG A 419 16.64 13.32 25.77
C ARG A 419 15.25 12.91 25.28
N ALA A 420 15.15 12.40 24.05
CA ALA A 420 13.89 11.88 23.51
C ALA A 420 13.38 10.68 24.30
N ALA A 421 14.25 9.74 24.70
CA ALA A 421 13.87 8.56 25.46
C ALA A 421 13.26 8.89 26.84
N ALA A 422 13.63 10.04 27.41
CA ALA A 422 13.11 10.59 28.66
C ALA A 422 11.90 11.54 28.47
N ASP A 423 11.39 11.70 27.25
CA ASP A 423 10.23 12.56 26.97
C ASP A 423 8.92 11.95 27.52
N GLU A 424 7.99 12.82 27.92
CA GLU A 424 6.65 12.44 28.37
C GLU A 424 5.77 11.84 27.26
N ASP A 425 6.02 12.17 25.98
CA ASP A 425 5.30 11.61 24.83
C ASP A 425 5.78 10.17 24.57
N PRO A 426 4.93 9.14 24.74
CA PRO A 426 5.37 7.75 24.63
C PRO A 426 5.93 7.39 23.26
N HIS A 427 5.45 8.06 22.21
CA HIS A 427 5.93 7.83 20.85
C HIS A 427 7.34 8.39 20.65
N LEU A 428 7.60 9.63 21.05
CA LEU A 428 8.96 10.20 21.02
C LEU A 428 9.93 9.43 21.92
N ALA A 429 9.48 9.03 23.11
CA ALA A 429 10.24 8.17 24.02
C ALA A 429 10.62 6.83 23.38
N GLY A 430 9.66 6.20 22.69
CA GLY A 430 9.90 4.97 21.93
C GLY A 430 10.90 5.15 20.79
N LEU A 431 10.85 6.28 20.06
CA LEU A 431 11.81 6.61 19.01
C LEU A 431 13.22 6.82 19.55
N GLY A 432 13.36 7.53 20.68
CA GLY A 432 14.65 7.70 21.38
C GLY A 432 15.27 6.36 21.78
N ARG A 433 14.51 5.49 22.46
CA ARG A 433 14.96 4.14 22.83
C ARG A 433 15.33 3.27 21.64
N ALA A 434 14.57 3.35 20.54
CA ALA A 434 14.93 2.66 19.30
C ALA A 434 16.23 3.21 18.69
N GLY A 435 16.42 4.53 18.72
CA GLY A 435 17.64 5.19 18.26
C GLY A 435 18.89 4.78 19.05
N LEU A 436 18.77 4.69 20.38
CA LEU A 436 19.83 4.25 21.30
C LEU A 436 20.19 2.78 21.11
N ARG A 437 19.21 1.88 21.04
CA ARG A 437 19.45 0.45 20.75
C ARG A 437 20.16 0.28 19.41
N ASN A 438 19.68 0.96 18.38
CA ASN A 438 20.36 0.94 17.08
C ASN A 438 21.79 1.48 17.16
N TRP A 439 22.04 2.56 17.92
CA TRP A 439 23.39 3.07 18.10
C TRP A 439 24.29 2.07 18.83
N LEU A 440 23.81 1.42 19.90
CA LEU A 440 24.54 0.37 20.61
C LEU A 440 24.92 -0.80 19.68
N ASP A 441 23.97 -1.24 18.85
CA ASP A 441 24.16 -2.38 17.96
C ASP A 441 25.16 -2.11 16.83
N VAL A 442 25.16 -0.90 16.26
CA VAL A 442 25.86 -0.63 14.98
C VAL A 442 26.85 0.53 15.00
N SER A 443 26.89 1.37 16.04
CA SER A 443 27.64 2.63 16.02
C SER A 443 28.45 2.93 17.27
N ALA A 444 28.17 2.29 18.41
CA ALA A 444 28.85 2.57 19.67
C ALA A 444 30.36 2.31 19.59
N ALA A 445 30.75 1.19 18.98
CA ALA A 445 32.15 0.82 18.77
C ALA A 445 32.90 1.70 17.75
N ILE A 446 32.23 2.59 17.02
CA ILE A 446 32.82 3.44 15.98
C ILE A 446 32.56 4.94 16.20
N THR A 447 32.00 5.32 17.35
CA THR A 447 31.80 6.74 17.72
C THR A 447 33.05 7.22 18.45
N TRP A 448 34.03 7.72 17.69
CA TRP A 448 35.36 8.09 18.19
C TRP A 448 35.50 9.57 18.60
N ASP A 449 34.48 10.39 18.32
CA ASP A 449 34.53 11.83 18.58
C ASP A 449 34.75 12.12 20.07
N ARG A 450 35.54 13.16 20.37
CA ARG A 450 35.82 13.55 21.76
C ARG A 450 34.57 14.16 22.40
N LEU A 451 34.02 13.48 23.39
CA LEU A 451 32.90 13.96 24.19
C LEU A 451 33.39 15.04 25.18
N SER A 452 32.85 16.26 25.06
CA SER A 452 33.16 17.36 26.00
C SER A 452 32.62 17.06 27.41
N GLU A 453 33.22 17.63 28.45
CA GLU A 453 32.76 17.44 29.83
C GLU A 453 31.32 17.92 30.05
N VAL A 454 30.97 19.06 29.45
CA VAL A 454 29.60 19.61 29.49
C VAL A 454 28.61 18.65 28.84
N GLN A 455 28.96 18.10 27.67
CA GLN A 455 28.09 17.15 26.97
C GLN A 455 27.97 15.85 27.76
N ARG A 456 29.07 15.32 28.30
CA ARG A 456 29.06 14.13 29.16
C ARG A 456 28.14 14.28 30.36
N ALA A 457 28.18 15.43 31.04
CA ALA A 457 27.28 15.72 32.15
C ALA A 457 25.80 15.70 31.73
N ARG A 458 25.48 16.24 30.55
CA ARG A 458 24.11 16.18 29.99
C ARG A 458 23.68 14.75 29.69
N LEU A 459 24.53 13.94 29.04
CA LEU A 459 24.23 12.53 28.77
C LEU A 459 23.93 11.77 30.07
N ALA A 460 24.76 11.98 31.11
CA ALA A 460 24.57 11.36 32.42
C ALA A 460 23.21 11.74 33.04
N SER A 461 22.78 13.00 32.91
CA SER A 461 21.50 13.46 33.48
C SER A 461 20.25 12.79 32.88
N TRP A 462 20.35 12.26 31.66
CA TRP A 462 19.24 11.60 30.96
C TRP A 462 19.28 10.07 31.06
N LEU A 463 20.43 9.48 31.39
CA LEU A 463 20.66 8.03 31.29
C LEU A 463 19.69 7.20 32.15
N ASP A 464 19.44 7.64 33.37
CA ASP A 464 18.55 6.96 34.31
C ASP A 464 17.08 7.04 33.88
N ARG A 465 16.72 8.11 33.15
CA ARG A 465 15.35 8.37 32.68
C ARG A 465 15.07 7.83 31.29
N ALA A 466 16.08 7.31 30.59
CA ALA A 466 15.96 6.83 29.22
C ALA A 466 15.18 5.51 29.07
N GLY A 467 14.87 4.81 30.18
CA GLY A 467 14.13 3.55 30.16
C GLY A 467 14.85 2.42 29.39
N LEU A 468 16.19 2.45 29.43
CA LEU A 468 17.06 1.38 28.96
C LEU A 468 17.23 0.31 30.04
N ASP A 469 17.54 -0.93 29.65
CA ASP A 469 17.92 -1.96 30.63
C ASP A 469 19.32 -1.69 31.22
N ARG A 470 19.64 -2.38 32.32
CA ARG A 470 20.91 -2.18 33.06
C ARG A 470 22.14 -2.45 32.20
N GLU A 471 22.07 -3.41 31.29
CA GLU A 471 23.20 -3.75 30.42
C GLU A 471 23.43 -2.65 29.38
N GLN A 472 22.37 -2.19 28.72
CA GLN A 472 22.39 -1.07 27.77
C GLN A 472 22.91 0.21 28.42
N GLN A 473 22.48 0.52 29.66
CA GLN A 473 22.99 1.67 30.41
C GLN A 473 24.49 1.56 30.70
N ARG A 474 24.95 0.38 31.15
CA ARG A 474 26.37 0.11 31.41
C ARG A 474 27.23 0.27 30.15
N VAL A 475 26.78 -0.29 29.02
CA VAL A 475 27.52 -0.20 27.74
C VAL A 475 27.56 1.24 27.24
N LEU A 476 26.44 1.97 27.26
CA LEU A 476 26.42 3.39 26.86
C LEU A 476 27.34 4.23 27.75
N ALA A 477 27.27 4.06 29.08
CA ALA A 477 28.11 4.79 30.01
C ALA A 477 29.60 4.48 29.83
N PHE A 478 29.96 3.24 29.53
CA PHE A 478 31.31 2.85 29.17
C PHE A 478 31.81 3.64 27.96
N HIS A 479 31.04 3.66 26.86
CA HIS A 479 31.42 4.41 25.66
C HIS A 479 31.47 5.93 25.89
N ALA A 480 30.60 6.47 26.75
CA ALA A 480 30.56 7.89 27.08
C ALA A 480 31.56 8.32 28.18
N GLY A 481 32.27 7.38 28.80
CA GLY A 481 33.16 7.66 29.94
C GLY A 481 32.42 8.20 31.17
N ILE A 482 31.18 7.73 31.40
CA ILE A 482 30.33 8.11 32.54
C ILE A 482 30.51 7.06 33.64
N ASN A 483 30.82 7.49 34.86
CA ASN A 483 30.89 6.59 36.02
C ASN A 483 29.48 6.36 36.59
N ILE A 484 28.93 5.17 36.38
CA ILE A 484 27.74 4.71 37.10
C ILE A 484 28.21 4.16 38.45
N ALA A 485 27.61 4.62 39.56
CA ALA A 485 27.87 4.06 40.88
C ALA A 485 27.58 2.55 40.87
N LYS A 486 28.50 1.74 41.40
CA LYS A 486 28.27 0.29 41.55
C LYS A 486 27.23 0.11 42.67
N ASP A 487 26.07 -0.45 42.33
CA ASP A 487 25.14 -1.01 43.32
C ASP A 487 25.90 -2.06 44.14
N GLU A 488 26.05 -1.84 45.45
CA GLU A 488 26.70 -2.78 46.38
C GLU A 488 25.91 -4.09 46.56
N SER A 489 24.73 -4.22 45.95
CA SER A 489 23.84 -5.38 46.07
C SER A 489 24.28 -6.63 45.29
N GLU A 490 25.27 -6.53 44.38
CA GLU A 490 25.80 -7.71 43.65
C GLU A 490 27.01 -8.37 44.36
N ARG A 491 27.42 -7.90 45.55
CA ARG A 491 28.50 -8.54 46.34
C ARG A 491 28.05 -9.61 47.33
N SER A 492 26.76 -9.97 47.35
CA SER A 492 26.22 -10.97 48.28
C SER A 492 25.54 -12.13 47.55
N THR A 493 26.31 -12.87 46.76
CA THR A 493 26.19 -14.33 46.67
C THR A 493 27.58 -14.88 46.37
N GLY A 494 28.29 -15.18 47.46
CA GLY A 494 29.60 -15.81 47.42
C GLY A 494 29.55 -17.22 46.84
N GLU A 495 30.63 -17.54 46.14
CA GLU A 495 31.29 -18.85 46.08
C GLU A 495 30.46 -20.03 45.57
N HIS A 496 30.38 -20.21 44.24
CA HIS A 496 30.50 -21.54 43.62
C HIS A 496 31.49 -21.41 42.45
N GLY A 497 32.53 -22.26 42.45
CA GLY A 497 33.65 -22.24 41.49
C GLY A 497 33.23 -22.36 40.03
N PRO A 498 34.16 -22.13 39.07
CA PRO A 498 33.82 -22.06 37.66
C PRO A 498 33.32 -23.42 37.16
N ALA A 499 32.06 -23.48 36.74
CA ALA A 499 31.55 -24.59 35.97
C ALA A 499 32.19 -24.59 34.56
N PRO A 500 32.52 -25.78 33.99
CA PRO A 500 33.20 -25.86 32.71
C PRO A 500 32.34 -25.32 31.57
N VAL A 501 32.94 -24.47 30.74
CA VAL A 501 32.37 -23.89 29.53
C VAL A 501 32.09 -25.01 28.52
N PRO A 502 30.84 -25.24 28.08
CA PRO A 502 30.57 -26.15 26.96
C PRO A 502 31.01 -25.49 25.64
N PRO A 503 31.56 -26.26 24.68
CA PRO A 503 32.16 -25.69 23.47
C PRO A 503 31.11 -24.97 22.62
N MET A 504 31.38 -23.70 22.30
CA MET A 504 30.62 -22.91 21.33
C MET A 504 30.55 -23.64 19.99
N ARG A 505 29.35 -24.09 19.60
CA ARG A 505 29.08 -24.49 18.22
C ARG A 505 29.01 -23.24 17.35
N GLY A 506 30.13 -22.89 16.72
CA GLY A 506 30.16 -21.91 15.64
C GLY A 506 29.27 -22.35 14.47
N ARG A 507 28.21 -21.58 14.19
CA ARG A 507 27.41 -21.71 12.96
C ARG A 507 26.92 -20.36 12.45
N TRP A 508 27.84 -19.46 12.09
CA TRP A 508 27.53 -18.37 11.15
C TRP A 508 28.75 -18.00 10.32
N PHE A 509 29.01 -18.74 9.24
CA PHE A 509 29.59 -18.21 7.99
C PHE A 509 29.25 -19.18 6.84
N ARG A 510 28.35 -18.72 5.97
CA ARG A 510 28.13 -19.08 4.54
C ARG A 510 26.75 -18.47 4.23
N ARG A 511 26.60 -17.50 3.35
CA ARG A 511 26.88 -17.65 1.91
C ARG A 511 26.71 -16.29 1.21
N PHE A 512 27.80 -15.72 0.70
CA PHE A 512 27.78 -14.84 -0.48
C PHE A 512 29.08 -15.04 -1.24
N ARG A 513 29.02 -15.76 -2.37
CA ARG A 513 29.48 -15.33 -3.70
C ARG A 513 29.48 -16.48 -4.72
N ARG A 514 28.85 -16.17 -5.86
CA ARG A 514 29.20 -16.50 -7.26
C ARG A 514 29.30 -17.99 -7.66
N THR A 515 28.29 -18.45 -8.40
CA THR A 515 28.35 -18.61 -9.88
C THR A 515 26.95 -18.44 -10.43
#